data_AF-D8UYB0-F1
#
_entry.id   AF-D8UYB0-F1
#
_cell.length_a   1.000
_cell.length_b   1.000
_cell.length_c   1.000
_cell.angle_alpha   90.00
_cell.angle_beta   90.00
_cell.angle_gamma   90.00
#
_symmetry.space_group_name_H-M   'P 1'
#
loop_
_entity.id
_entity.type
_entity.pdbx_description
1 polymer ?
#
loop_
_entity_poly.entity_id
_entity_poly.type
_entity_poly.pdbx_seq_one_letter_code
_entity_poly.pdbx_strand_id
1 'polypeptide(L)' 'TQHVRYMDRYFYNRGEYARFDSDSAVGEYVALTELGRPDAEYWNSQKEILEQKRAQVDN' A
#
# COMPACT_ATOMS: atom_id res chain seq x y z
N THR A 1 -17.42 9.09 -15.15
CA THR A 1 -16.66 7.86 -14.84
C THR A 1 -16.47 7.81 -13.34
N GLN A 2 -16.76 6.68 -12.69
CA GLN A 2 -16.41 6.49 -11.27
C GLN A 2 -14.89 6.27 -11.18
N HIS A 3 -14.22 6.96 -10.25
CA HIS A 3 -12.82 6.72 -9.93
C HIS A 3 -12.77 5.56 -8.93
N VAL A 4 -12.37 4.37 -9.39
CA VAL A 4 -12.16 3.22 -8.50
C VAL A 4 -10.73 3.31 -7.97
N ARG A 5 -10.58 3.25 -6.64
CA ARG A 5 -9.28 3.30 -5.97
C ARG A 5 -9.09 2.02 -5.16
N TYR A 6 -7.95 1.36 -5.36
CA TYR A 6 -7.54 0.22 -4.55
C TYR A 6 -6.74 0.71 -3.34
N MET A 7 -7.16 0.28 -2.14
CA MET A 7 -6.46 0.56 -0.89
C MET A 7 -6.23 -0.74 -0.13
N ASP A 8 -4.97 -0.98 0.26
CA ASP A 8 -4.59 -2.08 1.14
C ASP A 8 -4.11 -1.51 2.47
N ARG A 9 -4.67 -1.95 3.59
CA ARG A 9 -4.47 -1.32 4.92
C ARG A 9 -4.19 -2.35 5.99
N TYR A 10 -3.19 -2.08 6.82
CA TYR A 10 -2.73 -2.98 7.87
C TYR A 10 -2.92 -2.33 9.25
N PHE A 11 -3.49 -3.10 10.18
CA PHE A 11 -3.89 -2.64 11.50
C PHE A 11 -3.27 -3.47 12.61
N TYR A 12 -2.83 -2.79 13.66
CA TYR A 12 -2.32 -3.39 14.89
C TYR A 12 -2.87 -2.60 16.09
N ASN A 13 -3.37 -3.29 17.11
CA ASN A 13 -4.02 -2.66 18.27
C ASN A 13 -5.05 -1.58 17.90
N ARG A 14 -5.85 -1.84 16.86
CA ARG A 14 -6.86 -0.91 16.29
C ARG A 14 -6.30 0.37 15.64
N GLY A 15 -4.97 0.53 15.58
CA GLY A 15 -4.31 1.59 14.83
C GLY A 15 -3.86 1.11 13.46
N GLU A 16 -4.07 1.91 12.42
CA GLU A 16 -3.48 1.67 11.10
C GLU A 16 -1.98 1.95 11.17
N TYR A 17 -1.14 1.00 10.76
CA TYR A 17 0.31 1.13 10.87
C TYR A 17 1.01 1.21 9.52
N ALA A 18 0.39 0.70 8.44
CA ALA A 18 0.91 0.77 7.07
C ALA A 18 -0.22 0.70 6.04
N ARG A 19 0.00 1.30 4.87
CA ARG A 19 -1.00 1.38 3.79
C ARG A 19 -0.39 1.43 2.39
N PHE A 20 -1.01 0.75 1.43
CA PHE A 20 -0.82 0.96 -0.01
C PHE A 20 -2.03 1.70 -0.60
N ASP A 21 -1.75 2.61 -1.54
CA ASP A 21 -2.74 3.37 -2.29
C ASP A 21 -2.38 3.38 -3.77
N SER A 22 -3.24 2.79 -4.59
CA SER A 22 -3.04 2.69 -6.03
C SER A 22 -3.29 4.01 -6.79
N ASP A 23 -4.01 4.96 -6.18
CA ASP A 23 -4.29 6.28 -6.77
C ASP A 23 -3.14 7.26 -6.50
N SER A 24 -2.23 6.90 -5.58
CA SER A 24 -0.97 7.59 -5.41
C SER A 24 -0.03 7.20 -6.55
N ALA A 25 0.41 8.16 -7.36
CA ALA A 25 1.29 7.96 -8.52
C ALA A 25 2.61 7.20 -8.23
N VAL A 26 2.94 6.96 -6.95
CA VAL A 26 4.12 6.21 -6.51
C VAL A 26 3.81 4.70 -6.37
N GLY A 27 2.57 4.33 -5.99
CA GLY A 27 2.16 2.95 -5.76
C GLY A 27 3.15 2.20 -4.85
N GLU A 28 3.29 2.64 -3.61
CA GLU A 28 4.18 2.08 -2.59
C GLU A 28 3.44 1.96 -1.25
N TYR A 29 3.95 1.10 -0.37
CA TYR A 29 3.52 1.03 1.02
C TYR A 29 4.13 2.18 1.82
N VAL A 30 3.27 2.89 2.54
CA VAL A 30 3.65 3.97 3.45
C VAL A 30 3.42 3.52 4.87
N ALA A 31 4.45 3.63 5.71
CA ALA A 31 4.33 3.45 7.15
C ALA A 31 3.62 4.66 7.78
N LEU A 32 2.54 4.41 8.52
CA LEU A 32 1.78 5.44 9.25
C LEU A 32 2.26 5.58 10.71
N THR A 33 3.05 4.62 11.17
CA THR A 33 3.70 4.62 12.48
C THR A 33 5.08 3.99 12.35
N GLU A 34 5.93 4.18 13.35
CA GLU A 34 7.27 3.58 13.36
C GLU A 34 7.27 2.05 13.34
N LEU A 35 6.21 1.44 13.90
CA LEU A 35 6.01 -0.01 13.85
C LEU A 35 5.84 -0.52 12.41
N GLY A 36 5.26 0.28 11.53
CA GLY A 36 5.00 -0.10 10.14
C GLY A 36 6.17 0.10 9.20
N ARG A 37 7.24 0.75 9.64
CA ARG A 37 8.42 1.02 8.82
C ARG A 37 9.07 -0.27 8.28
N PRO A 38 9.38 -1.30 9.11
CA PRO A 38 9.97 -2.54 8.59
C PRO A 38 9.06 -3.25 7.59
N ASP A 39 7.75 -3.26 7.84
CA ASP A 39 6.77 -3.90 6.94
C ASP A 39 6.69 -3.14 5.59
N ALA A 40 6.63 -1.81 5.63
CA ALA A 40 6.61 -0.98 4.43
C ALA A 40 7.89 -1.13 3.61
N GLU A 41 9.07 -1.11 4.25
CA GLU A 41 10.35 -1.35 3.59
C GLU A 41 10.42 -2.75 2.95
N TYR A 42 9.97 -3.77 3.69
CA TYR A 42 9.94 -5.14 3.20
C TYR A 42 9.01 -5.30 1.99
N TRP A 43 7.79 -4.76 2.04
CA TRP A 43 6.86 -4.83 0.90
C TRP A 43 7.34 -3.99 -0.28
N ASN A 44 7.95 -2.82 -0.04
CA ASN A 44 8.51 -2.00 -1.11
C ASN A 44 9.74 -2.61 -1.78
N SER A 45 10.43 -3.52 -1.09
CA SER A 45 11.53 -4.29 -1.69
C SER A 45 11.05 -5.36 -2.69
N GLN A 46 9.77 -5.76 -2.63
CA GLN A 46 9.18 -6.82 -3.45
C GLN A 46 8.54 -6.25 -4.72
N LYS A 47 9.37 -5.98 -5.73
CA LYS A 47 8.97 -5.32 -6.98
C LYS A 47 7.80 -5.97 -7.70
N GLU A 48 7.79 -7.30 -7.82
CA GLU A 48 6.70 -8.03 -8.50
C GLU A 48 5.34 -7.83 -7.82
N ILE A 49 5.32 -7.78 -6.48
CA ILE A 49 4.09 -7.55 -5.71
C ILE A 49 3.62 -6.11 -5.87
N LEU A 50 4.54 -5.14 -5.84
CA LEU A 50 4.21 -3.73 -6.08
C LEU A 50 3.59 -3.52 -7.47
N GLU A 51 4.16 -4.14 -8.50
CA GLU A 51 3.64 -4.05 -9.87
C GLU A 51 2.24 -4.65 -9.99
N GLN A 52 1.98 -5.83 -9.39
CA GLN A 52 0.63 -6.40 -9.35
C GLN A 52 -0.37 -5.50 -8.63
N LYS A 53 0.04 -4.88 -7.51
CA LYS A 53 -0.83 -4.00 -6.72
C LYS A 53 -1.14 -2.70 -7.45
N ARG A 54 -0.17 -2.15 -8.19
CA ARG A 54 -0.36 -0.97 -9.06
C ARG A 54 -1.38 -1.23 -10.18
N ALA A 55 -1.39 -2.44 -10.74
CA ALA A 55 -2.29 -2.83 -11.82
C ALA A 55 -3.75 -3.13 -11.36
N GLN A 56 -4.05 -3.12 -10.06
CA GLN A 56 -5.40 -3.44 -9.54
C GLN A 56 -6.48 -2.38 -9.86
N VAL A 57 -6.12 -1.22 -10.43
CA VAL A 57 -7.05 -0.13 -10.78
C VAL A 57 -7.57 -0.22 -12.21
N ASP A 58 -6.88 -0.95 -13.09
CA ASP A 58 -7.17 -1.00 -14.53
C ASP A 58 -8.27 -2.03 -14.87
N ASN A 59 -9.49 -1.88 -14.32
CA ASN A 59 -10.65 -2.71 -14.69
C ASN A 59 -11.90 -1.87 -14.97
#